data_AF-A0AAV7GPM9-F1
#
_entry.id   AF-A0AAV7GPM9-F1
#
_cell.length_a   1.000
_cell.length_b   1.000
_cell.length_c   1.000
_cell.angle_alpha   90.00
_cell.angle_beta   90.00
_cell.angle_gamma   90.00
#
_symmetry.space_group_name_H-M   'P 1'
#
loop_
_entity.id
_entity.type
_entity.pdbx_description
1 polymer ?
#
loop_
_entity_poly.entity_id
_entity_poly.type
_entity_poly.pdbx_seq_one_letter_code
_entity_poly.pdbx_strand_id
1 'polypeptide(L)'
;MDGNTWIVRGLVEAFVWIENLRIKLVELKVGMHCQECIKAIKKAIKKIEDIETYRVDAELNKITVTGNVTAEEVVKVLQKIGKTATSWNEEENSVLNGNGEHREFEG
;
A
#
# COMPACT_ATOMS: atom_id res chain seq x y z
N MET A 1 -34.33 -26.47 -11.79
CA MET A 1 -33.72 -25.13 -11.63
C MET A 1 -34.48 -24.48 -10.50
N ASP A 2 -33.99 -24.70 -9.30
CA ASP A 2 -34.79 -24.65 -8.07
C ASP A 2 -34.71 -23.23 -7.48
N GLY A 3 -35.80 -22.74 -6.90
CA GLY A 3 -35.90 -21.37 -6.38
C GLY A 3 -34.81 -21.00 -5.37
N ASN A 4 -34.22 -21.99 -4.71
CA ASN A 4 -33.12 -21.83 -3.76
C ASN A 4 -31.83 -21.30 -4.42
N THR A 5 -31.62 -21.55 -5.71
CA THR A 5 -30.43 -21.07 -6.44
C THR A 5 -30.38 -19.54 -6.55
N TRP A 6 -31.54 -18.87 -6.60
CA TRP A 6 -31.61 -17.40 -6.65
C TRP A 6 -31.33 -16.77 -5.28
N ILE A 7 -31.77 -17.43 -4.20
CA ILE A 7 -31.56 -16.98 -2.82
C ILE A 7 -30.08 -17.08 -2.46
N VAL A 8 -29.43 -18.22 -2.76
CA VAL A 8 -28.00 -18.37 -2.50
C VAL A 8 -27.15 -17.44 -3.36
N ARG A 9 -27.55 -17.18 -4.62
CA ARG A 9 -26.82 -16.25 -5.49
C ARG A 9 -26.95 -14.80 -4.99
N GLY A 10 -28.15 -14.37 -4.62
CA GLY A 10 -28.36 -13.04 -4.02
C GLY A 10 -27.66 -12.88 -2.67
N LEU A 11 -27.63 -13.93 -1.84
CA LEU A 11 -26.90 -13.92 -0.56
C LEU A 11 -25.39 -13.85 -0.77
N VAL A 12 -24.83 -14.59 -1.74
CA VAL A 12 -23.41 -14.53 -2.09
C VAL A 12 -23.04 -13.16 -2.64
N GLU A 13 -23.87 -12.59 -3.53
CA GLU A 13 -23.64 -11.22 -4.03
C GLU A 13 -23.69 -10.21 -2.87
N ALA A 14 -24.71 -10.26 -2.01
CA ALA A 14 -24.80 -9.38 -0.84
C ALA A 14 -23.62 -9.56 0.13
N PHE A 15 -23.15 -10.78 0.35
CA PHE A 15 -22.02 -11.08 1.23
C PHE A 15 -20.70 -10.52 0.65
N VAL A 16 -20.47 -10.69 -0.65
CA VAL A 16 -19.32 -10.10 -1.37
C VAL A 16 -19.36 -8.57 -1.29
N TRP A 17 -20.55 -7.96 -1.41
CA TRP A 17 -20.72 -6.52 -1.21
C TRP A 17 -20.37 -6.08 0.22
N ILE A 18 -20.75 -6.85 1.24
CA ILE A 18 -20.43 -6.55 2.64
C ILE A 18 -18.93 -6.71 2.92
N GLU A 19 -18.26 -7.69 2.32
CA GLU A 19 -16.81 -7.87 2.46
C GLU A 19 -15.99 -6.73 1.82
N ASN A 20 -16.51 -6.15 0.74
CA ASN A 20 -15.93 -4.99 0.07
C ASN A 20 -16.23 -3.65 0.77
N LEU A 21 -16.82 -3.64 1.97
CA LEU A 21 -16.99 -2.40 2.76
C LEU A 21 -15.96 -2.25 3.88
N ARG A 22 -14.93 -3.10 3.92
CA ARG A 22 -13.89 -3.05 4.95
C ARG A 22 -12.73 -2.17 4.48
N ILE A 23 -12.48 -1.09 5.23
CA ILE A 23 -11.26 -0.29 5.08
C ILE A 23 -10.05 -1.18 5.33
N LYS A 24 -9.12 -1.20 4.39
CA LYS A 24 -7.87 -1.98 4.43
C LYS A 24 -6.68 -1.03 4.54
N LEU A 25 -5.68 -1.45 5.30
CA LEU A 25 -4.36 -0.84 5.33
C LEU A 25 -3.45 -1.60 4.37
N VAL A 26 -2.86 -0.90 3.42
CA VAL A 26 -1.97 -1.46 2.41
C VAL A 26 -0.64 -0.73 2.50
N GLU A 27 0.41 -1.48 2.81
CA GLU A 27 1.76 -0.97 2.94
C GLU A 27 2.64 -1.57 1.85
N LEU A 28 3.28 -0.71 1.06
CA LEU A 28 4.12 -1.12 -0.06
C LEU A 28 5.47 -0.40 -0.03
N LYS A 29 6.51 -1.10 -0.48
CA LYS A 29 7.85 -0.56 -0.69
C LYS A 29 8.01 -0.17 -2.16
N VAL A 30 8.44 1.07 -2.42
CA VAL A 30 8.56 1.64 -3.77
C VAL A 30 9.85 2.45 -3.86
N GLY A 31 10.68 2.18 -4.87
CA GLY A 31 11.92 2.94 -5.09
C GLY A 31 11.68 4.40 -5.47
N MET A 32 12.05 5.33 -4.57
CA MET A 32 11.88 6.77 -4.74
C MET A 32 13.24 7.46 -4.87
N HIS A 33 13.87 7.39 -6.05
CA HIS A 33 15.19 7.98 -6.28
C HIS A 33 15.17 9.49 -6.59
N CYS A 34 13.99 10.11 -6.69
CA CYS A 34 13.86 11.47 -7.18
C CYS A 34 12.58 12.17 -6.67
N GLN A 35 12.61 13.51 -6.58
CA GLN A 35 11.43 14.29 -6.18
C GLN A 35 10.26 14.15 -7.17
N GLU A 36 10.56 14.01 -8.46
CA GLU A 36 9.56 13.73 -9.50
C GLU A 36 8.89 12.37 -9.31
N CYS A 37 9.64 11.37 -8.86
CA CYS A 37 9.17 10.02 -8.55
C CYS A 37 8.13 10.10 -7.44
N ILE A 38 8.43 10.83 -6.36
CA ILE A 38 7.51 11.03 -5.22
C ILE A 38 6.25 11.76 -5.69
N LYS A 39 6.40 12.82 -6.50
CA LYS A 39 5.24 13.56 -7.04
C LYS A 39 4.37 12.70 -7.95
N ALA A 40 4.97 11.86 -8.79
CA ALA A 40 4.26 10.93 -9.66
C ALA A 40 3.47 9.89 -8.85
N ILE A 41 4.10 9.30 -7.83
CA ILE A 41 3.45 8.34 -6.92
C ILE A 41 2.27 8.99 -6.19
N LYS A 42 2.46 10.18 -5.59
CA LYS A 42 1.37 10.92 -4.92
C LYS A 42 0.21 11.21 -5.86
N LYS A 43 0.48 11.64 -7.10
CA LYS A 43 -0.56 11.86 -8.12
C LYS A 43 -1.27 10.57 -8.53
N ALA A 44 -0.53 9.46 -8.64
CA ALA A 44 -1.08 8.18 -9.02
C ALA A 44 -2.01 7.62 -7.93
N ILE A 45 -1.58 7.64 -6.65
CA ILE A 45 -2.40 7.22 -5.51
C ILE A 45 -3.66 8.08 -5.40
N LYS A 46 -3.55 9.40 -5.59
CA LYS A 46 -4.70 10.32 -5.58
C LYS A 46 -5.75 10.05 -6.67
N LYS A 47 -5.41 9.32 -7.74
CA LYS A 47 -6.37 8.93 -8.79
C LYS A 47 -7.20 7.70 -8.41
N ILE A 48 -6.85 7.00 -7.33
CA ILE A 48 -7.63 5.88 -6.83
C ILE A 48 -8.86 6.48 -6.15
N GLU A 49 -10.06 6.02 -6.52
CA GLU A 49 -11.32 6.63 -6.07
C GLU A 49 -11.69 6.18 -4.64
N ASP A 50 -11.26 4.97 -4.26
CA ASP A 50 -11.61 4.32 -2.99
C ASP A 50 -10.58 4.50 -1.86
N ILE A 51 -9.70 5.51 -1.94
CA ILE A 51 -8.77 5.84 -0.85
C ILE A 51 -9.41 6.80 0.16
N GLU A 52 -9.24 6.50 1.44
CA GLU A 52 -9.61 7.40 2.54
C GLU A 52 -8.40 8.29 2.90
N THR A 53 -7.24 7.67 3.10
CA THR A 53 -6.00 8.39 3.42
C THR A 53 -4.78 7.68 2.85
N TYR A 54 -3.70 8.44 2.66
CA TYR A 54 -2.42 7.90 2.19
C TYR A 54 -1.24 8.64 2.82
N ARG A 55 -0.15 7.92 3.06
CA ARG A 55 1.14 8.43 3.52
C ARG A 55 2.26 7.92 2.62
N VAL A 56 3.25 8.77 2.40
CA VAL A 56 4.40 8.48 1.55
C VAL A 56 5.64 8.93 2.30
N ASP A 57 6.44 7.95 2.71
CA ASP A 57 7.68 8.12 3.45
C ASP A 57 8.85 7.88 2.48
N ALA A 58 9.39 8.96 1.92
CA ALA A 58 10.49 8.88 0.95
C ALA A 58 11.79 8.39 1.58
N GLU A 59 12.01 8.65 2.87
CA GLU A 59 13.17 8.18 3.63
C GLU A 59 13.21 6.66 3.72
N LEU A 60 12.06 6.04 4.00
CA LEU A 60 11.91 4.59 4.11
C LEU A 60 11.53 3.93 2.78
N ASN A 61 11.34 4.71 1.71
CA ASN A 61 10.79 4.23 0.45
C ASN A 61 9.46 3.46 0.64
N LYS A 62 8.63 3.92 1.59
CA LYS A 62 7.38 3.30 2.01
C LYS A 62 6.19 4.13 1.57
N ILE A 63 5.13 3.45 1.15
CA ILE A 63 3.80 4.04 1.01
C ILE A 63 2.81 3.27 1.86
N THR A 64 1.91 4.01 2.50
CA THR A 64 0.83 3.47 3.31
C THR A 64 -0.46 4.03 2.75
N VAL A 65 -1.39 3.15 2.36
CA VAL A 65 -2.69 3.54 1.80
C VAL A 65 -3.76 2.93 2.67
N THR A 66 -4.77 3.71 3.02
CA THR A 66 -5.92 3.27 3.81
C THR A 66 -7.18 3.60 3.03
N GLY A 67 -8.03 2.61 2.81
CA GLY A 67 -9.26 2.77 2.04
C GLY A 67 -9.86 1.43 1.65
N ASN A 68 -10.88 1.47 0.80
CA ASN A 68 -11.48 0.26 0.24
C ASN A 68 -10.70 -0.22 -1.00
N VAL A 69 -9.42 -0.50 -0.81
CA VAL A 69 -8.47 -0.76 -1.90
C VAL A 69 -7.62 -1.98 -1.58
N THR A 70 -7.27 -2.75 -2.61
CA THR A 70 -6.38 -3.91 -2.51
C THR A 70 -4.94 -3.55 -2.88
N ALA A 71 -3.97 -4.30 -2.36
CA ALA A 71 -2.56 -4.14 -2.71
C ALA A 71 -2.33 -4.21 -4.23
N GLU A 72 -3.05 -5.09 -4.91
CA GLU A 72 -2.97 -5.27 -6.36
C GLU A 72 -3.39 -4.02 -7.14
N GLU A 73 -4.47 -3.35 -6.74
CA GLU A 73 -4.92 -2.12 -7.39
C GLU A 73 -3.90 -0.99 -7.22
N VAL A 74 -3.31 -0.84 -6.02
CA VAL A 74 -2.25 0.15 -5.79
C VAL A 74 -1.02 -0.18 -6.63
N VAL A 75 -0.57 -1.44 -6.66
CA VAL A 75 0.58 -1.89 -7.47
C VAL A 75 0.33 -1.63 -8.95
N LYS A 76 -0.86 -1.93 -9.46
CA LYS A 76 -1.24 -1.72 -10.87
C LYS A 76 -1.21 -0.24 -11.25
N VAL A 77 -1.66 0.65 -10.36
CA VAL A 77 -1.58 2.11 -10.55
C VAL A 77 -0.13 2.59 -10.58
N LEU A 78 0.74 2.02 -9.76
CA LEU A 78 2.17 2.31 -9.77
C LEU A 78 2.87 1.77 -11.02
N GLN A 79 2.50 0.58 -11.48
CA GLN A 79 3.02 0.01 -12.73
C GLN A 79 2.65 0.87 -13.94
N LYS A 80 1.46 1.49 -13.96
CA LYS A 80 1.06 2.43 -15.03
C LYS A 80 1.98 3.65 -15.14
N ILE A 81 2.63 4.07 -14.06
CA ILE A 81 3.62 5.15 -14.07
C ILE A 81 5.06 4.63 -14.19
N GLY A 82 5.24 3.34 -14.45
CA GLY A 82 6.56 2.69 -14.58
C GLY A 82 7.27 2.46 -13.24
N LYS A 83 6.53 2.34 -12.13
CA LYS A 83 7.07 2.07 -10.80
C LYS A 83 6.66 0.69 -10.31
N THR A 84 7.66 -0.10 -9.91
CA THR A 84 7.44 -1.40 -9.26
C THR A 84 7.30 -1.21 -7.76
N ALA A 85 6.35 -1.91 -7.17
CA ALA A 85 6.05 -1.89 -5.75
C ALA A 85 6.01 -3.32 -5.22
N THR A 86 6.55 -3.55 -4.03
CA THR A 86 6.52 -4.84 -3.33
C THR A 86 5.76 -4.70 -2.01
N SER A 87 5.29 -5.81 -1.44
CA SER A 87 4.71 -5.79 -0.09
C SER A 87 5.74 -5.28 0.91
N TRP A 88 5.29 -4.45 1.84
CA TRP A 88 6.12 -4.04 2.96
C TRP A 88 6.25 -5.20 3.96
N ASN A 89 7.40 -5.88 3.96
CA ASN A 89 7.72 -6.89 4.97
C ASN A 89 8.64 -6.23 6.02
N GLU A 90 8.21 -6.20 7.28
CA GLU A 90 8.95 -5.54 8.38
C GLU A 90 10.33 -6.16 8.66
N GLU A 91 10.59 -7.38 8.17
CA GLU A 91 11.80 -8.16 8.48
C GLU A 91 13.10 -7.57 7.92
N GLU A 92 13.06 -6.62 6.97
CA GLU A 92 14.26 -6.05 6.35
C GLU A 92 14.68 -4.67 6.90
N ASN A 93 14.01 -4.13 7.92
CA ASN A 93 14.28 -2.77 8.41
C ASN A 93 15.03 -2.71 9.75
N SER A 94 15.44 -3.85 10.32
CA SER A 94 16.16 -3.94 11.61
C SER A 94 17.68 -3.89 11.49
N VAL A 95 18.26 -3.88 10.29
CA VAL A 95 19.72 -3.99 10.11
C VAL A 95 20.43 -2.65 9.84
N LEU A 96 19.74 -1.56 9.51
CA LEU A 96 20.39 -0.31 9.07
C LEU A 96 20.16 0.93 9.94
N ASN A 97 19.54 0.81 11.12
CA ASN A 97 19.37 1.96 12.02
C ASN A 97 20.34 1.92 13.22
N GLY A 98 21.64 1.91 12.90
CA GLY A 98 22.73 1.94 13.87
C GLY A 98 24.00 2.53 13.29
N ASN A 99 23.96 3.76 12.77
CA ASN A 99 25.18 4.51 12.47
C ASN A 99 25.70 5.11 13.79
N GLY A 100 26.92 4.74 14.17
CA GLY A 100 27.48 5.03 15.49
C GLY A 100 27.98 6.46 15.69
N GLU A 101 28.24 6.78 16.96
CA GLU A 101 29.22 7.76 17.44
C GLU A 101 29.51 7.47 18.92
N HIS A 102 30.64 6.81 19.23
CA HIS A 102 31.32 7.00 20.51
C HIS A 102 32.78 7.30 20.17
N ARG A 103 33.08 8.59 19.98
CA ARG A 103 34.45 9.08 20.16
C ARG A 103 34.67 9.14 21.67
N GLU A 104 35.40 8.18 22.21
CA GLU A 104 36.09 8.40 23.47
C GLU A 104 37.53 8.76 23.13
N PHE A 105 37.84 10.06 23.26
CA PHE A 105 39.19 10.60 23.24
C PHE A 105 39.75 10.51 24.67
N GLU A 106 40.91 9.86 24.77
CA GLU A 106 42.03 10.02 25.71
C GLU A 106 41.80 10.00 27.24
N GLY A 107 42.58 9.12 27.88
CA GLY A 107 42.84 9.05 29.31
C GLY A 107 43.68 7.83 29.65
#